data_AF-A0A9D5W3I7-F1
#
_entry.id   AF-A0A9D5W3I7-F1
#
_cell.length_a   1.000
_cell.length_b   1.000
_cell.length_c   1.000
_cell.angle_alpha   90.00
_cell.angle_beta   90.00
_cell.angle_gamma   90.00
#
_symmetry.space_group_name_H-M   'P 1'
#
loop_
_entity.id
_entity.type
_entity.pdbx_description
1 polymer ?
#
loop_
_entity_poly.entity_id
_entity_poly.type
_entity_poly.pdbx_seq_one_letter_code
_entity_poly.pdbx_strand_id
1 'polypeptide(L)'
;MEDQNGSLAIDLGAKLLLEIQGVNAKLNSSFVGLVKNKFLITQMPVLVDFEKEQLLQHLYPENKTTVRYLNMGTVLGFQSQIIKYIMVPFPMLFLTYPRKVESLNLRKHRRIRCVFPAVANFDSKQLEVIIVDLSDGGCGLFLRSDQKDTLKVDYDDIVKVQCPALGHGPDNPMDCVVKRFIGSGKGMELGLKFSDKESETLKQVRNFIGQVSNYV
;
A
#
# COMPACT_ATOMS: atom_id res chain seq x y z
N MET A 1 -4.71 -34.12 8.33
CA MET A 1 -4.88 -33.34 7.08
C MET A 1 -5.02 -31.89 7.54
N GLU A 2 -3.97 -31.10 7.36
CA GLU A 2 -3.85 -29.75 7.94
C GLU A 2 -4.71 -28.74 7.18
N ASP A 3 -5.51 -27.98 7.93
CA ASP A 3 -6.30 -26.84 7.47
C ASP A 3 -5.39 -25.72 6.94
N GLN A 4 -5.11 -25.71 5.64
CA GLN A 4 -4.54 -24.55 4.93
C GLN A 4 -5.61 -23.48 4.60
N ASN A 5 -6.60 -23.31 5.48
CA ASN A 5 -7.74 -22.45 5.24
C ASN A 5 -7.43 -21.01 5.68
N GLY A 6 -6.52 -20.37 4.93
CA GLY A 6 -6.02 -19.03 5.19
C GLY A 6 -7.15 -18.03 5.37
N SER A 7 -7.16 -17.34 6.51
CA SER A 7 -8.01 -16.18 6.73
C SER A 7 -7.66 -15.12 5.70
N LEU A 8 -8.65 -14.58 4.97
CA LEU A 8 -8.44 -13.42 4.14
C LEU A 8 -8.14 -12.23 5.05
N ALA A 9 -6.87 -11.84 5.14
CA ALA A 9 -6.44 -10.66 5.89
C ALA A 9 -6.76 -9.41 5.07
N ILE A 10 -8.04 -9.08 4.96
CA ILE A 10 -8.56 -7.97 4.18
C ILE A 10 -9.50 -7.11 5.04
N ASP A 11 -9.22 -5.81 5.08
CA ASP A 11 -10.00 -4.85 5.85
C ASP A 11 -11.25 -4.41 5.08
N LEU A 12 -12.32 -4.07 5.81
CA LEU A 12 -13.52 -3.46 5.22
C LEU A 12 -13.15 -2.19 4.44
N GLY A 13 -13.68 -2.04 3.24
CA GLY A 13 -13.37 -0.92 2.35
C GLY A 13 -12.00 -1.01 1.66
N ALA A 14 -11.23 -2.09 1.86
CA ALA A 14 -9.97 -2.29 1.15
C ALA A 14 -10.18 -2.25 -0.38
N LYS A 15 -9.29 -1.55 -1.08
CA LYS A 15 -9.32 -1.48 -2.54
C LYS A 15 -8.96 -2.83 -3.14
N LEU A 16 -9.81 -3.28 -4.06
CA LEU A 16 -9.66 -4.51 -4.80
C LEU A 16 -9.41 -4.20 -6.28
N LEU A 17 -8.58 -5.04 -6.90
CA LEU A 17 -8.41 -5.10 -8.34
C LEU A 17 -8.96 -6.45 -8.82
N LEU A 18 -10.00 -6.40 -9.65
CA LEU A 18 -10.67 -7.58 -10.20
C LEU A 18 -10.25 -7.77 -11.67
N GLU A 19 -9.93 -9.01 -12.03
CA GLU A 19 -9.75 -9.44 -13.41
C GLU A 19 -10.76 -10.55 -13.69
N ILE A 20 -11.77 -10.24 -14.49
CA ILE A 20 -12.87 -11.15 -14.81
C ILE A 20 -12.56 -11.82 -16.15
N GLN A 21 -12.69 -13.14 -16.21
CA GLN A 21 -12.42 -13.89 -17.43
C GLN A 21 -13.33 -13.41 -18.58
N GLY A 22 -12.71 -13.09 -19.71
CA GLY A 22 -13.37 -12.51 -20.88
C GLY A 22 -13.38 -10.97 -20.91
N VAL A 23 -13.06 -10.31 -19.79
CA VAL A 23 -12.91 -8.85 -19.73
C VAL A 23 -11.43 -8.50 -19.78
N ASN A 24 -11.00 -7.83 -20.85
CA ASN A 24 -9.59 -7.43 -21.02
C ASN A 24 -9.28 -6.10 -20.31
N ALA A 25 -9.66 -6.00 -19.03
CA ALA A 25 -9.45 -4.82 -18.20
C ALA A 25 -9.27 -5.21 -16.73
N LYS A 26 -8.53 -4.38 -15.99
CA LYS A 26 -8.39 -4.48 -14.54
C LYS A 26 -9.37 -3.52 -13.87
N LEU A 27 -10.28 -4.07 -13.09
CA LEU A 27 -11.45 -3.37 -12.60
C LEU A 27 -11.28 -3.01 -11.12
N ASN A 28 -11.38 -1.72 -10.78
CA ASN A 28 -11.30 -1.29 -9.37
C ASN A 28 -12.62 -1.54 -8.65
N SER A 29 -12.54 -2.07 -7.43
CA SER A 29 -13.67 -2.31 -6.54
C SER A 29 -13.24 -2.09 -5.07
N SER A 30 -14.17 -2.25 -4.14
CA SER A 30 -13.90 -2.19 -2.70
C SER A 30 -14.50 -3.41 -2.00
N PHE A 31 -13.77 -3.96 -1.03
CA PHE A 31 -14.25 -5.06 -0.20
C PHE A 31 -15.38 -4.61 0.72
N VAL A 32 -16.49 -5.35 0.73
CA VAL A 32 -17.67 -5.06 1.55
C VAL A 32 -17.76 -6.02 2.74
N GLY A 33 -17.43 -7.29 2.56
CA GLY A 33 -17.50 -8.27 3.64
C GLY A 33 -17.41 -9.71 3.12
N LEU A 34 -17.43 -10.67 4.05
CA LEU A 34 -17.40 -12.09 3.72
C LEU A 34 -18.12 -12.93 4.76
N VAL A 35 -18.49 -14.15 4.36
CA VAL A 35 -18.77 -15.25 5.27
C VAL A 35 -17.77 -16.35 4.94
N LYS A 36 -16.90 -16.66 5.91
CA LYS A 36 -15.80 -17.63 5.73
C LYS A 36 -16.32 -18.94 5.15
N ASN A 37 -15.60 -19.48 4.17
CA ASN A 37 -15.93 -20.71 3.44
C ASN A 37 -17.26 -20.69 2.67
N LYS A 38 -17.94 -19.54 2.56
CA LYS A 38 -19.17 -19.40 1.78
C LYS A 38 -18.98 -18.44 0.61
N PHE A 39 -18.83 -17.15 0.90
CA PHE A 39 -18.75 -16.11 -0.12
C PHE A 39 -18.02 -14.86 0.38
N LEU A 40 -17.67 -13.99 -0.56
CA LEU A 40 -17.20 -12.63 -0.34
C LEU A 40 -17.98 -11.65 -1.21
N ILE A 41 -18.13 -10.43 -0.72
CA ILE A 41 -18.91 -9.36 -1.34
C ILE A 41 -17.96 -8.20 -1.65
N THR A 42 -18.07 -7.68 -2.85
CA THR A 42 -17.39 -6.46 -3.28
C THR A 42 -18.42 -5.46 -3.81
N GLN A 43 -18.06 -4.17 -3.85
CA GLN A 43 -18.83 -3.20 -4.63
C GLN A 43 -18.79 -3.59 -6.12
N MET A 44 -19.82 -3.24 -6.88
CA MET A 44 -19.72 -3.35 -8.34
C MET A 44 -18.56 -2.47 -8.82
N PRO A 45 -17.71 -2.93 -9.77
CA PRO A 45 -16.67 -2.08 -10.31
C PRO A 45 -17.20 -0.79 -10.92
N VAL A 46 -16.48 0.30 -10.69
CA VAL A 46 -16.81 1.62 -11.25
C VAL A 46 -16.25 1.69 -12.66
N LEU A 47 -17.11 1.87 -13.65
CA LEU A 47 -16.80 1.97 -15.08
C LEU A 47 -17.61 3.09 -15.73
N VAL A 48 -17.18 3.55 -16.90
CA VAL A 48 -18.00 4.41 -17.77
C VAL A 48 -19.13 3.59 -18.43
N ASP A 49 -20.23 4.22 -18.82
CA ASP A 49 -21.47 3.51 -19.19
C ASP A 49 -21.31 2.48 -20.32
N PHE A 50 -20.54 2.77 -21.36
CA PHE A 50 -20.30 1.83 -22.47
C PHE A 50 -19.55 0.55 -22.03
N GLU A 51 -18.63 0.68 -21.08
CA GLU A 51 -17.87 -0.46 -20.54
C GLU A 51 -18.73 -1.28 -19.55
N LYS A 52 -19.76 -0.65 -18.98
CA LYS A 52 -20.66 -1.30 -18.02
C LYS A 52 -21.49 -2.39 -18.68
N GLU A 53 -22.06 -2.14 -19.86
CA GLU A 53 -22.86 -3.14 -20.58
C GLU A 53 -22.01 -4.38 -20.94
N GLN A 54 -20.78 -4.14 -21.41
CA GLN A 54 -19.84 -5.22 -21.71
C GLN A 54 -19.48 -6.01 -20.45
N LEU A 55 -19.19 -5.31 -19.34
CA LEU A 55 -18.92 -5.97 -18.06
C LEU A 55 -20.07 -6.88 -17.64
N LEU A 56 -21.32 -6.40 -17.69
CA LEU A 56 -22.50 -7.14 -17.25
C LEU A 56 -22.67 -8.47 -18.00
N GLN A 57 -22.29 -8.54 -19.28
CA GLN A 57 -22.32 -9.78 -20.07
C GLN A 57 -21.35 -10.84 -19.54
N HIS A 58 -20.32 -10.44 -18.79
CA HIS A 58 -19.35 -11.33 -18.16
C HIS A 58 -19.64 -11.61 -16.69
N LEU A 59 -20.67 -11.00 -16.08
CA LEU A 59 -21.04 -11.24 -14.67
C LEU A 59 -22.01 -12.43 -14.47
N TYR A 60 -21.82 -13.51 -15.23
CA TYR A 60 -22.62 -14.73 -15.09
C TYR A 60 -22.04 -15.68 -14.03
N PRO A 61 -22.87 -16.54 -13.40
CA PRO A 61 -22.41 -17.50 -12.40
C PRO A 61 -21.26 -18.38 -12.90
N GLU A 62 -20.36 -18.75 -11.99
CA GLU A 62 -19.17 -19.58 -12.23
C GLU A 62 -18.07 -18.94 -13.08
N ASN A 63 -18.28 -17.75 -13.65
CA ASN A 63 -17.23 -17.06 -14.39
C ASN A 63 -16.04 -16.75 -13.48
N LYS A 64 -14.82 -17.07 -13.92
CA LYS A 64 -13.62 -16.96 -13.08
C LYS A 64 -13.24 -15.50 -12.91
N THR A 65 -12.89 -15.15 -11.68
CA THR A 65 -12.42 -13.81 -11.31
C THR A 65 -11.17 -13.94 -10.47
N THR A 66 -10.10 -13.26 -10.87
CA THR A 66 -8.93 -13.07 -10.03
C THR A 66 -9.11 -11.80 -9.22
N VAL A 67 -8.98 -11.90 -7.90
CA VAL A 67 -9.06 -10.77 -6.97
C VAL A 67 -7.67 -10.49 -6.46
N ARG A 68 -7.20 -9.23 -6.55
CA ARG A 68 -5.94 -8.79 -5.93
C ARG A 68 -6.18 -7.60 -5.01
N TYR A 69 -5.42 -7.53 -3.93
CA TYR A 69 -5.48 -6.46 -2.96
C TYR A 69 -4.13 -6.25 -2.29
N LEU A 70 -3.93 -5.06 -1.73
CA LEU A 70 -2.74 -4.74 -0.97
C LEU A 70 -3.06 -4.88 0.51
N ASN A 71 -2.33 -5.73 1.22
CA ASN A 71 -2.34 -5.75 2.67
C ASN A 71 -0.92 -5.53 3.19
N MET A 72 -0.73 -4.49 4.00
CA MET A 72 0.56 -4.14 4.60
C MET A 72 1.75 -4.12 3.61
N GLY A 73 1.48 -3.81 2.33
CA GLY A 73 2.46 -3.78 1.23
C GLY A 73 2.81 -5.09 0.56
N THR A 74 2.14 -6.17 0.96
CA THR A 74 2.12 -7.43 0.22
C THR A 74 0.91 -7.42 -0.70
N VAL A 75 1.13 -7.69 -1.98
CA VAL A 75 0.01 -7.96 -2.88
C VAL A 75 -0.45 -9.37 -2.61
N LEU A 76 -1.69 -9.50 -2.17
CA LEU A 76 -2.38 -10.76 -2.01
C LEU A 76 -3.30 -10.96 -3.20
N GLY A 77 -3.40 -12.18 -3.69
CA GLY A 77 -4.21 -12.55 -4.83
C GLY A 77 -4.88 -13.90 -4.62
N PHE A 78 -6.11 -14.05 -5.11
CA PHE A 78 -6.77 -15.35 -5.14
C PHE A 78 -7.69 -15.47 -6.35
N GLN A 79 -7.96 -16.72 -6.73
CA GLN A 79 -9.01 -17.03 -7.71
C GLN A 79 -10.33 -17.30 -7.01
N SER A 80 -11.38 -16.76 -7.61
CA SER A 80 -12.77 -16.92 -7.20
C SER A 80 -13.64 -17.11 -8.43
N GLN A 81 -14.92 -17.39 -8.21
CA GLN A 81 -15.95 -17.43 -9.24
C GLN A 81 -17.08 -16.47 -8.89
N ILE A 82 -17.76 -15.94 -9.90
CA ILE A 82 -18.96 -15.13 -9.72
C ILE A 82 -20.10 -16.02 -9.22
N ILE A 83 -20.75 -15.62 -8.13
CA ILE A 83 -22.00 -16.22 -7.69
C ILE A 83 -23.17 -15.48 -8.35
N LYS A 84 -23.21 -14.17 -8.16
CA LYS A 84 -24.28 -13.29 -8.64
C LYS A 84 -23.87 -11.83 -8.48
N TYR A 85 -24.52 -10.92 -9.19
CA TYR A 85 -24.50 -9.49 -8.86
C TYR A 85 -25.92 -8.98 -8.56
N ILE A 86 -25.99 -7.90 -7.79
CA ILE A 86 -27.24 -7.15 -7.58
C ILE A 86 -26.99 -5.68 -7.91
N MET A 87 -28.04 -4.95 -8.31
CA MET A 87 -27.98 -3.51 -8.58
C MET A 87 -28.77 -2.68 -7.56
N VAL A 88 -29.64 -3.32 -6.79
CA VAL A 88 -30.57 -2.68 -5.83
C VAL A 88 -30.47 -3.43 -4.50
N PRO A 89 -30.46 -2.74 -3.34
CA PRO A 89 -30.47 -1.28 -3.18
C PRO A 89 -29.14 -0.62 -3.55
N PHE A 90 -28.03 -1.37 -3.51
CA PHE A 90 -26.70 -0.88 -3.87
C PHE A 90 -26.00 -1.92 -4.76
N PRO A 91 -25.33 -1.49 -5.85
CA PRO A 91 -24.61 -2.40 -6.73
C PRO A 91 -23.48 -3.18 -6.05
N MET A 92 -23.60 -4.51 -6.03
CA MET A 92 -22.64 -5.40 -5.38
C MET A 92 -22.39 -6.66 -6.23
N LEU A 93 -21.19 -7.21 -6.11
CA LEU A 93 -20.76 -8.45 -6.74
C LEU A 93 -20.47 -9.50 -5.65
N PHE A 94 -21.10 -10.66 -5.78
CA PHE A 94 -20.93 -11.81 -4.89
C PHE A 94 -20.01 -12.83 -5.56
N LEU A 95 -19.00 -13.26 -4.82
CA LEU A 95 -17.93 -14.12 -5.27
C LEU A 95 -17.81 -15.33 -4.32
N THR A 96 -17.39 -16.48 -4.84
CA THR A 96 -17.12 -17.66 -4.01
C THR A 96 -15.96 -17.42 -3.04
N TYR A 97 -15.96 -18.11 -1.90
CA TYR A 97 -14.81 -18.04 -1.00
C TYR A 97 -13.60 -18.78 -1.61
N PRO A 98 -12.39 -18.20 -1.65
CA PRO A 98 -11.25 -18.81 -2.29
C PRO A 98 -10.74 -20.01 -1.50
N ARG A 99 -10.23 -21.02 -2.21
CA ARG A 99 -9.57 -22.18 -1.59
C ARG A 99 -8.13 -21.92 -1.20
N LYS A 100 -7.47 -20.98 -1.89
CA LYS A 100 -6.06 -20.63 -1.71
C LYS A 100 -5.86 -19.15 -1.94
N VAL A 101 -5.00 -18.55 -1.13
CA VAL A 101 -4.53 -17.17 -1.29
C VAL A 101 -3.04 -17.21 -1.59
N GLU A 102 -2.63 -16.51 -2.63
CA GLU A 102 -1.24 -16.34 -3.03
C GLU A 102 -0.75 -14.96 -2.58
N SER A 103 0.51 -14.90 -2.17
CA SER A 103 1.13 -13.65 -1.70
C SER A 103 2.38 -13.33 -2.51
N LEU A 104 2.44 -12.12 -3.04
CA LEU A 104 3.65 -11.53 -3.62
C LEU A 104 4.04 -10.31 -2.78
N ASN A 105 5.12 -10.41 -2.02
CA ASN A 105 5.67 -9.26 -1.33
C ASN A 105 6.34 -8.35 -2.35
N LEU A 106 5.75 -7.18 -2.60
CA LEU A 106 6.30 -6.20 -3.56
C LEU A 106 7.54 -5.49 -2.99
N ARG A 107 7.79 -5.58 -1.69
CA ARG A 107 8.90 -4.88 -1.05
C ARG A 107 10.10 -5.82 -0.93
N LYS A 108 11.24 -5.32 -1.40
CA LYS A 108 12.54 -5.98 -1.19
C LYS A 108 12.93 -6.06 0.30
N HIS A 109 12.46 -5.10 1.12
CA HIS A 109 12.80 -4.99 2.54
C HIS A 109 11.53 -4.81 3.38
N ARG A 110 11.47 -5.46 4.55
CA ARG A 110 10.41 -5.24 5.56
C ARG A 110 10.45 -3.78 6.02
N ARG A 111 9.28 -3.20 6.26
CA ARG A 111 9.14 -1.87 6.88
C ARG A 111 8.66 -2.02 8.32
N ILE A 112 9.29 -1.28 9.22
CA ILE A 112 8.90 -1.15 10.62
C ILE A 112 8.21 0.20 10.77
N ARG A 113 7.03 0.22 11.37
CA ARG A 113 6.35 1.48 11.74
C ARG A 113 7.10 2.10 12.91
N CYS A 114 7.39 3.39 12.82
CA CYS A 114 8.06 4.14 13.86
C CYS A 114 7.55 5.58 13.87
N VAL A 115 7.92 6.35 14.90
CA VAL A 115 7.59 7.77 14.98
C VAL A 115 8.83 8.49 15.48
N PHE A 116 9.62 9.05 14.56
CA PHE A 116 10.79 9.84 14.92
C PHE A 116 10.66 11.27 14.40
N PRO A 117 10.72 12.28 15.28
CA PRO A 117 10.92 13.66 14.85
C PRO A 117 12.21 13.78 14.05
N ALA A 118 12.13 14.44 12.91
CA ALA A 118 13.22 14.60 11.99
C ALA A 118 13.14 15.96 11.30
N VAL A 119 14.21 16.31 10.61
CA VAL A 119 14.30 17.52 9.78
C VAL A 119 14.67 17.12 8.37
N ALA A 120 13.86 17.51 7.39
CA ALA A 120 14.12 17.23 5.99
C ALA A 120 14.48 18.51 5.25
N ASN A 121 15.55 18.47 4.47
CA ASN A 121 15.97 19.57 3.61
C ASN A 121 15.60 19.25 2.16
N PHE A 122 14.74 20.09 1.58
CA PHE A 122 14.29 20.06 0.18
C PHE A 122 14.69 21.37 -0.50
N ASP A 123 15.52 21.35 -1.53
CA ASP A 123 15.88 22.56 -2.32
C ASP A 123 16.11 23.82 -1.45
N SER A 124 16.95 23.68 -0.41
CA SER A 124 17.30 24.74 0.56
C SER A 124 16.20 25.14 1.56
N LYS A 125 15.06 24.44 1.61
CA LYS A 125 14.03 24.57 2.65
C LYS A 125 14.19 23.49 3.70
N GLN A 126 14.28 23.92 4.95
CA GLN A 126 14.30 23.02 6.10
C GLN A 126 12.88 22.85 6.64
N LEU A 127 12.43 21.61 6.78
CA LEU A 127 11.09 21.28 7.23
C LEU A 127 11.14 20.31 8.40
N GLU A 128 10.33 20.58 9.41
CA GLU A 128 10.10 19.62 10.50
C GLU A 128 9.18 18.51 9.98
N VAL A 129 9.58 17.27 10.18
CA VAL A 129 8.86 16.10 9.66
C VAL A 129 8.85 14.98 10.69
N ILE A 130 8.02 13.97 10.44
CA ILE A 130 8.02 12.72 11.21
C ILE A 130 8.40 11.57 10.29
N ILE A 131 9.40 10.77 10.68
CA ILE A 131 9.63 9.46 10.07
C ILE A 131 8.56 8.49 10.59
N VAL A 132 7.72 7.99 9.68
CA VAL A 132 6.56 7.12 9.99
C VAL A 132 6.81 5.63 9.74
N ASP A 133 7.78 5.32 8.89
CA ASP A 133 8.28 3.95 8.70
C ASP A 133 9.76 3.93 8.27
N LEU A 134 10.43 2.82 8.55
CA LEU A 134 11.83 2.56 8.19
C LEU A 134 11.99 1.17 7.58
N SER A 135 12.90 1.05 6.61
CA SER A 135 13.38 -0.21 6.03
C SER A 135 14.85 -0.09 5.66
N ASP A 136 15.52 -1.20 5.33
CA ASP A 136 16.92 -1.13 4.85
C ASP A 136 17.09 -0.33 3.55
N GLY A 137 15.99 -0.08 2.82
CA GLY A 137 16.00 0.58 1.53
C GLY A 137 15.56 2.05 1.55
N GLY A 138 15.01 2.54 2.66
CA GLY A 138 14.43 3.88 2.72
C GLY A 138 13.48 4.07 3.90
N CYS A 139 12.88 5.25 3.96
CA CYS A 139 11.98 5.67 5.03
C CYS A 139 10.71 6.36 4.48
N GLY A 140 9.65 6.37 5.28
CA GLY A 140 8.46 7.18 5.04
C GLY A 140 8.53 8.46 5.87
N LEU A 141 8.24 9.61 5.27
CA LEU A 141 8.08 10.88 5.98
C LEU A 141 6.64 11.35 5.96
N PHE A 142 6.22 12.03 7.02
CA PHE A 142 4.99 12.80 7.08
C PHE A 142 5.29 14.27 7.37
N LEU A 143 4.70 15.15 6.55
CA LEU A 143 4.76 16.60 6.67
C LEU A 143 3.36 17.11 7.00
N ARG A 144 3.26 18.07 7.93
CA ARG A 144 1.98 18.66 8.30
C ARG A 144 1.45 19.62 7.22
N SER A 145 0.14 19.86 7.21
CA SER A 145 -0.53 20.66 6.18
C SER A 145 -0.09 22.14 6.18
N ASP A 146 0.20 22.71 7.33
CA ASP A 146 0.72 24.08 7.51
C ASP A 146 2.09 24.31 6.87
N GLN A 147 2.85 23.25 6.62
CA GLN A 147 4.15 23.29 5.96
C GLN A 147 4.07 22.94 4.46
N LYS A 148 2.91 22.46 3.99
CA LYS A 148 2.72 21.94 2.62
C LYS A 148 2.67 23.05 1.57
N ASP A 149 2.08 24.19 1.90
CA ASP A 149 1.67 25.21 0.91
C ASP A 149 2.84 25.88 0.16
N THR A 150 4.07 25.65 0.60
CA THR A 150 5.27 26.18 -0.07
C THR A 150 6.19 25.10 -0.65
N LEU A 151 5.87 23.81 -0.47
CA LEU A 151 6.74 22.73 -0.89
C LEU A 151 6.29 22.17 -2.24
N LYS A 152 7.12 22.37 -3.26
CA LYS A 152 7.02 21.61 -4.51
C LYS A 152 7.89 20.37 -4.35
N VAL A 153 7.32 19.20 -4.59
CA VAL A 153 8.02 17.91 -4.57
C VAL A 153 7.69 17.20 -5.86
N ASP A 154 8.71 16.65 -6.50
CA ASP A 154 8.60 15.77 -7.64
C ASP A 154 9.26 14.40 -7.36
N TYR A 155 8.99 13.45 -8.25
CA TYR A 155 9.68 12.17 -8.26
C TYR A 155 11.16 12.40 -8.57
N ASP A 156 12.02 11.66 -7.87
CA ASP A 156 13.47 11.76 -7.94
C ASP A 156 14.13 13.01 -7.32
N ASP A 157 13.35 13.87 -6.65
CA ASP A 157 13.92 14.94 -5.83
C ASP A 157 14.85 14.39 -4.75
N ILE A 158 15.97 15.10 -4.53
CA ILE A 158 16.95 14.76 -3.51
C ILE A 158 16.54 15.39 -2.19
N VAL A 159 16.49 14.58 -1.14
CA VAL A 159 16.10 14.99 0.21
C VAL A 159 17.19 14.59 1.19
N LYS A 160 17.65 15.53 2.01
CA LYS A 160 18.56 15.23 3.11
C LYS A 160 17.79 15.17 4.42
N VAL A 161 17.73 14.01 5.05
CA VAL A 161 16.96 13.80 6.29
C VAL A 161 17.89 13.68 7.49
N GLN A 162 17.67 14.54 8.48
CA GLN A 162 18.35 14.55 9.77
C GLN A 162 17.40 13.96 10.82
N CYS A 163 17.87 12.96 11.56
CA CYS A 163 17.15 12.33 12.65
C CYS A 163 18.13 11.94 13.76
N PRO A 164 18.34 12.79 14.78
CA PRO A 164 19.31 12.52 15.84
C PRO A 164 19.06 11.22 16.60
N ALA A 165 17.79 10.80 16.76
CA ALA A 165 17.43 9.54 17.38
C ALA A 165 17.94 8.29 16.63
N LEU A 166 18.28 8.44 15.35
CA LEU A 166 18.87 7.40 14.51
C LEU A 166 20.37 7.64 14.28
N GLY A 167 20.97 8.61 14.99
CA GLY A 167 22.38 9.00 14.86
C GLY A 167 22.69 9.88 13.64
N HIS A 168 21.66 10.44 13.00
CA HIS A 168 21.80 11.30 11.82
C HIS A 168 21.61 12.77 12.15
N GLY A 169 22.70 13.53 12.24
CA GLY A 169 22.69 14.97 12.51
C GLY A 169 22.98 15.83 11.25
N PRO A 170 23.21 17.13 11.44
CA PRO A 170 23.55 18.06 10.35
C PRO A 170 24.79 17.66 9.54
N ASP A 171 25.80 17.08 10.19
CA ASP A 171 27.07 16.67 9.57
C ASP A 171 26.99 15.32 8.85
N ASN A 172 25.95 14.53 9.12
CA ASN A 172 25.75 13.21 8.53
C ASN A 172 24.26 12.91 8.26
N PRO A 173 23.61 13.70 7.39
CA PRO A 173 22.22 13.47 7.03
C PRO A 173 22.08 12.19 6.19
N MET A 174 20.90 11.61 6.20
CA MET A 174 20.53 10.55 5.27
C MET A 174 20.21 11.16 3.91
N ASP A 175 21.06 10.91 2.91
CA ASP A 175 20.78 11.27 1.52
C ASP A 175 19.72 10.32 0.93
N CYS A 176 18.63 10.92 0.48
CA CYS A 176 17.44 10.20 0.02
C CYS A 176 16.95 10.74 -1.33
N VAL A 177 16.15 9.91 -2.00
CA VAL A 177 15.46 10.25 -3.26
C VAL A 177 13.97 10.01 -3.09
N VAL A 178 13.14 10.97 -3.51
CA VAL A 178 11.67 10.83 -3.49
C VAL A 178 11.23 9.78 -4.50
N LYS A 179 10.46 8.79 -4.04
CA LYS A 179 9.85 7.73 -4.88
C LYS A 179 8.33 7.68 -4.81
N ARG A 180 7.73 8.43 -3.89
CA ARG A 180 6.28 8.54 -3.72
C ARG A 180 5.97 9.84 -2.98
N PHE A 181 4.92 10.53 -3.37
CA PHE A 181 4.32 11.61 -2.59
C PHE A 181 2.79 11.51 -2.67
N ILE A 182 2.12 11.61 -1.52
CA ILE A 182 0.66 11.58 -1.43
C ILE A 182 0.19 12.72 -0.55
N GLY A 183 -0.54 13.66 -1.14
CA GLY A 183 -1.21 14.72 -0.41
C GLY A 183 -2.50 14.22 0.25
N SER A 184 -2.75 14.67 1.47
CA SER A 184 -4.02 14.51 2.19
C SER A 184 -4.43 15.84 2.82
N GLY A 185 -5.66 15.92 3.35
CA GLY A 185 -6.11 17.10 4.10
C GLY A 185 -5.34 17.33 5.41
N LYS A 186 -4.70 16.28 5.97
CA LYS A 186 -3.94 16.37 7.23
C LYS A 186 -2.47 16.73 7.02
N GLY A 187 -1.97 16.68 5.79
CA GLY A 187 -0.55 16.78 5.49
C GLY A 187 -0.16 16.00 4.24
N MET A 188 1.14 15.78 4.05
CA MET A 188 1.71 15.05 2.92
C MET A 188 2.58 13.90 3.41
N GLU A 189 2.39 12.71 2.83
CA GLU A 189 3.31 11.60 3.00
C GLU A 189 4.30 11.51 1.86
N LEU A 190 5.57 11.29 2.18
CA LEU A 190 6.62 11.02 1.21
C LEU A 190 7.20 9.62 1.45
N GLY A 191 7.41 8.87 0.36
CA GLY A 191 8.18 7.63 0.38
C GLY A 191 9.56 7.91 -0.20
N LEU A 192 10.59 7.77 0.64
CA LEU A 192 11.97 8.02 0.27
C LEU A 192 12.75 6.72 0.09
N LYS A 193 13.71 6.73 -0.83
CA LYS A 193 14.71 5.68 -1.01
C LYS A 193 16.07 6.23 -0.60
N PHE A 194 16.83 5.47 0.18
CA PHE A 194 18.21 5.86 0.50
C PHE A 194 19.10 5.82 -0.76
N SER A 195 19.88 6.88 -0.97
CA SER A 195 20.74 7.05 -2.14
C SER A 195 21.92 6.06 -2.13
N ASP A 196 22.63 6.00 -1.00
CA ASP A 196 23.71 5.04 -0.79
C ASP A 196 23.36 4.09 0.35
N LYS A 197 23.02 2.85 0.00
CA LYS A 197 22.69 1.80 0.96
C LYS A 197 23.90 1.36 1.76
N GLU A 198 25.11 1.41 1.23
CA GLU A 198 26.28 0.79 1.87
C GLU A 198 27.04 1.75 2.79
N SER A 199 26.66 3.03 2.79
CA SER A 199 27.22 4.04 3.69
C SER A 199 27.20 3.60 5.16
N GLU A 200 28.30 3.90 5.87
CA GLU A 200 28.43 3.72 7.32
C GLU A 200 27.27 4.38 8.07
N THR A 201 26.83 5.52 7.54
CA THR A 201 25.64 6.29 7.89
C THR A 201 24.42 5.36 8.09
N LEU A 202 24.06 4.51 7.14
CA LEU A 202 22.85 3.68 7.26
C LEU A 202 23.00 2.42 8.11
N LYS A 203 24.21 2.09 8.61
CA LYS A 203 24.38 0.96 9.53
C LYS A 203 23.61 1.15 10.84
N GLN A 204 23.51 2.39 11.32
CA GLN A 204 22.76 2.70 12.55
C GLN A 204 21.26 2.47 12.36
N VAL A 205 20.70 2.87 11.22
CA VAL A 205 19.31 2.58 10.83
C VAL A 205 19.07 1.07 10.79
N ARG A 206 19.99 0.30 10.19
CA ARG A 206 19.87 -1.18 10.15
C ARG A 206 19.96 -1.82 11.52
N ASN A 207 20.89 -1.38 12.36
CA ASN A 207 21.04 -1.89 13.72
C ASN A 207 19.76 -1.64 14.52
N PHE A 208 19.19 -0.45 14.39
CA PHE A 208 17.89 -0.13 14.99
C PHE A 208 16.78 -1.05 14.47
N ILE A 209 16.66 -1.22 13.15
CA ILE A 209 15.68 -2.13 12.54
C ILE A 209 15.84 -3.56 13.05
N GLY A 210 17.08 -4.04 13.17
CA GLY A 210 17.39 -5.37 13.71
C GLY A 210 17.00 -5.53 15.16
N GLN A 211 17.26 -4.52 16.00
CA GLN A 211 16.86 -4.53 17.41
C GLN A 211 15.34 -4.56 17.58
N VAL A 212 14.61 -3.70 16.86
CA VAL A 212 13.14 -3.63 16.96
C VAL A 212 12.47 -4.88 16.36
N SER A 213 13.04 -5.46 15.30
CA SER A 213 12.49 -6.67 14.68
C SER A 213 12.40 -7.87 15.63
N ASN A 214 13.19 -7.89 16.71
CA ASN A 214 13.14 -8.95 17.73
C ASN A 214 11.93 -8.83 18.69
N TYR A 215 11.23 -7.69 18.67
CA TYR A 215 10.11 -7.40 19.56
C TYR A 215 8.75 -7.29 18.83
N VAL A 216 8.73 -7.45 17.49
CA VAL A 216 7.53 -7.23 16.64
C VAL A 216 7.30 -8.33 15.62
#